data_AF-A0A4Q4GZE9-F1
#
_entry.id   AF-A0A4Q4GZE9-F1
#
_cell.length_a   1.000
_cell.length_b   1.000
_cell.length_c   1.000
_cell.angle_alpha   90.00
_cell.angle_beta   90.00
_cell.angle_gamma   90.00
#
_symmetry.space_group_name_H-M   'P 1'
#
loop_
_entity.id
_entity.type
_entity.pdbx_description
1 polymer ?
#
loop_
_entity_poly.entity_id
_entity_poly.type
_entity_poly.pdbx_seq_one_letter_code
_entity_poly.pdbx_strand_id
1 'polypeptide(L)' 'MGKRTIDLKTEDTLYIGGAKVQLIKKSGQLARICVEADNHIEIKHERMSASDSVTETQAHGKHTL' A
#
# COMPACT_ATOMS: atom_id res chain seq x y z
N MET A 1 19.73 8.54 8.21
CA MET A 1 18.80 7.78 7.34
C MET A 1 18.77 8.41 5.97
N GLY A 2 18.89 7.61 4.90
CA GLY A 2 18.71 8.09 3.54
C GLY A 2 17.23 8.20 3.19
N LYS A 3 16.84 9.25 2.46
CA LYS A 3 15.50 9.40 1.89
C LYS A 3 15.61 9.37 0.38
N ARG A 4 14.71 8.64 -0.28
CA ARG A 4 14.55 8.68 -1.75
C ARG A 4 13.08 8.95 -2.07
N THR A 5 12.86 9.90 -2.98
CA THR A 5 11.55 10.16 -3.57
C THR A 5 11.52 9.47 -4.93
N ILE A 6 10.45 8.74 -5.21
CA ILE A 6 10.29 7.96 -6.44
C ILE A 6 8.89 8.27 -6.98
N ASP A 7 8.83 8.72 -8.22
CA ASP A 7 7.57 8.88 -8.94
C ASP A 7 7.21 7.56 -9.61
N LEU A 8 5.98 7.09 -9.40
CA LEU A 8 5.45 5.86 -10.00
C LEU A 8 4.34 6.22 -11.00
N LYS A 9 4.40 5.63 -12.19
CA LYS A 9 3.28 5.57 -13.14
C LYS A 9 2.36 4.41 -12.78
N THR A 10 1.15 4.42 -13.35
CA THR A 10 0.22 3.30 -13.17
C THR A 10 0.84 2.03 -13.78
N GLU A 11 0.68 0.91 -13.09
CA GLU A 11 1.30 -0.40 -13.35
C GLU A 11 2.80 -0.51 -13.01
N ASP A 12 3.48 0.60 -12.69
CA ASP A 12 4.87 0.56 -12.23
C ASP A 12 4.98 -0.24 -10.93
N THR A 13 6.07 -1.02 -10.87
CA THR A 13 6.42 -1.85 -9.71
C THR A 13 7.70 -1.33 -9.07
N LEU A 14 7.63 -1.06 -7.77
CA LEU A 14 8.74 -0.69 -6.90
C LEU A 14 9.06 -1.86 -5.96
N TYR A 15 10.34 -2.22 -5.88
CA TYR A 15 10.82 -3.21 -4.92
C TYR A 15 11.46 -2.52 -3.72
N ILE A 16 11.05 -2.91 -2.51
CA ILE A 16 11.63 -2.42 -1.25
C ILE A 16 12.02 -3.64 -0.41
N GLY A 17 13.32 -3.96 -0.37
CA GLY A 17 13.78 -5.23 0.18
C GLY A 17 13.17 -6.40 -0.60
N GLY A 18 12.50 -7.31 0.11
CA GLY A 18 11.75 -8.43 -0.49
C GLY A 18 10.29 -8.11 -0.86
N ALA A 19 9.79 -6.91 -0.54
CA ALA A 19 8.41 -6.53 -0.83
C ALA A 19 8.28 -5.92 -2.23
N LYS A 20 7.18 -6.25 -2.90
CA LYS A 20 6.78 -5.71 -4.20
C LYS A 20 5.60 -4.75 -3.98
N VAL A 21 5.77 -3.51 -4.42
CA VAL A 21 4.76 -2.45 -4.33
C VAL A 21 4.37 -2.03 -5.74
N GLN A 22 3.10 -2.13 -6.10
CA GLN A 22 2.62 -1.73 -7.43
C GLN A 22 1.57 -0.62 -7.33
N LEU A 23 1.70 0.41 -8.15
CA LEU A 23 0.64 1.41 -8.31
C LEU A 23 -0.44 0.88 -9.27
N ILE A 24 -1.62 0.56 -8.77
CA ILE A 24 -2.71 -0.01 -9.58
C ILE A 24 -3.52 1.09 -10.28
N LYS A 25 -3.80 2.19 -9.58
CA LYS A 25 -4.46 3.36 -10.15
C LYS A 25 -4.25 4.60 -9.29
N LYS A 26 -4.35 5.77 -9.89
CA LYS A 26 -4.38 7.06 -9.20
C LYS A 26 -5.60 7.87 -9.65
N SER A 27 -6.31 8.48 -8.71
CA SER A 27 -7.45 9.35 -8.97
C SER A 27 -7.41 10.54 -8.01
N GLY A 28 -7.05 11.72 -8.51
CA GLY A 28 -6.84 12.90 -7.69
C GLY A 28 -5.76 12.67 -6.62
N GLN A 29 -6.13 12.83 -5.35
CA GLN A 29 -5.24 12.62 -4.20
C GLN A 29 -5.19 11.16 -3.72
N LEU A 30 -6.06 10.28 -4.22
CA LEU A 30 -6.09 8.87 -3.83
C LEU A 30 -5.29 8.01 -4.80
N ALA A 31 -4.43 7.17 -4.26
CA ALA A 31 -3.77 6.09 -4.99
C ALA A 31 -4.24 4.74 -4.45
N ARG A 32 -4.49 3.80 -5.35
CA ARG A 32 -4.65 2.38 -5.00
C ARG A 32 -3.33 1.69 -5.31
N ILE A 33 -2.72 1.14 -4.27
CA ILE A 33 -1.49 0.35 -4.38
C ILE A 33 -1.78 -1.11 -4.00
N CYS A 34 -1.00 -2.02 -4.57
CA CYS A 34 -0.90 -3.41 -4.12
C CYS A 34 0.46 -3.59 -3.44
N VAL A 35 0.49 -4.26 -2.29
CA VAL A 35 1.74 -4.61 -1.59
C VAL A 35 1.75 -6.13 -1.41
N GLU A 36 2.69 -6.80 -2.05
CA GLU A 36 2.96 -8.22 -1.91
C GLU A 36 4.25 -8.37 -1.08
N ALA A 37 4.19 -9.08 0.03
CA ALA A 37 5.33 -9.35 0.91
C ALA A 37 5.16 -10.72 1.58
N ASP A 38 6.25 -11.26 2.10
CA ASP A 38 6.21 -12.51 2.86
C ASP A 38 5.32 -12.40 4.10
N ASN A 39 4.70 -13.51 4.51
CA ASN A 39 3.74 -13.57 5.63
C ASN A 39 4.30 -13.07 6.98
N HIS A 40 5.63 -13.06 7.16
CA HIS A 40 6.27 -12.57 8.39
C HIS A 40 6.47 -11.05 8.40
N ILE A 41 6.21 -10.37 7.28
CA ILE A 41 6.29 -8.92 7.15
C ILE A 41 4.92 -8.33 7.47
N GLU A 42 4.86 -7.56 8.54
CA GLU A 42 3.65 -6.86 8.94
C GLU A 42 3.42 -5.63 8.04
N ILE A 43 2.28 -5.59 7.34
CA ILE A 43 1.86 -4.44 6.54
C ILE A 43 0.93 -3.57 7.39
N LYS A 44 1.39 -2.38 7.79
CA LYS A 44 0.58 -1.38 8.51
C LYS A 44 0.20 -0.23 7.59
N HIS A 45 -1.06 0.20 7.67
CA HIS A 45 -1.55 1.41 7.03
C HIS A 45 -2.13 2.33 8.12
N GLU A 46 -1.42 3.42 8.40
CA GLU A 46 -1.87 4.46 9.32
C GLU A 46 -2.41 5.65 8.52
N ARG A 47 -3.70 5.95 8.67
CA ARG A 47 -4.28 7.18 8.11
C ARG A 47 -3.92 8.36 9.01
N MET A 48 -3.20 9.33 8.46
CA MET A 48 -2.81 10.57 9.15
C MET A 48 -3.86 11.70 9.05
N SER A 49 -5.05 11.44 8.52
CA SER A 49 -6.14 12.43 8.38
C SER A 49 -7.42 11.95 9.04
N ALA A 50 -8.28 12.90 9.46
CA ALA A 50 -9.41 12.70 10.34
C ALA A 50 -10.31 11.51 9.96
N SER A 51 -10.70 10.79 11.01
CA SER A 51 -11.45 9.55 11.02
C SER A 51 -12.82 9.65 10.34
N ASP A 52 -12.88 9.52 9.02
CA ASP A 52 -14.12 9.09 8.36
C ASP A 52 -14.21 7.56 8.45
N SER A 53 -14.83 7.15 9.55
CA SER A 53 -15.30 5.80 9.87
C SER A 53 -16.39 5.33 8.88
N VAL A 54 -16.09 5.30 7.58
CA VAL A 54 -16.96 4.70 6.55
C VAL A 54 -16.10 4.13 5.42
N THR A 55 -15.21 3.19 5.74
CA THR A 55 -14.59 2.25 4.76
C THR A 55 -13.72 1.19 5.44
N GLU A 56 -13.83 1.00 6.76
CA GLU A 56 -13.09 -0.04 7.50
C GLU A 56 -13.60 -1.46 7.26
N THR A 57 -14.50 -1.67 6.30
CA THR A 57 -15.12 -2.98 6.06
C THR A 57 -14.99 -3.48 4.62
N GLN A 58 -13.87 -3.26 3.93
CA GLN A 58 -13.55 -4.05 2.71
C GLN A 58 -12.06 -4.39 2.59
N ALA A 59 -11.52 -5.04 3.63
CA ALA A 59 -10.41 -5.99 3.48
C ALA A 59 -10.46 -7.00 4.65
N HIS A 60 -11.61 -7.63 4.88
CA HIS A 60 -11.64 -8.89 5.63
C HIS A 60 -11.09 -10.00 4.73
N GLY A 61 -9.77 -9.97 4.54
CA GLY A 61 -8.99 -11.13 4.18
C GLY A 61 -7.92 -11.26 5.24
N LYS A 62 -8.19 -12.01 6.32
CA LYS A 62 -7.09 -12.60 7.06
C LYS A 62 -6.36 -13.48 6.05
N HIS A 63 -5.21 -13.01 5.55
CA HIS A 63 -4.32 -13.86 4.78
C HIS A 63 -3.62 -14.78 5.78
N THR A 64 -4.29 -15.88 6.10
CA THR A 64 -3.66 -17.11 6.54
C THR A 64 -3.84 -18.05 5.35
N LEU A 65 -2.74 -18.72 4.95
CA LEU A 65 -2.66 -19.66 3.83
C LEU A 65 -3.93 -20.53 3.65
#